data_AF-A0A2K3KB44-F1
#
_entry.id   AF-A0A2K3KB44-F1
#
_cell.length_a   1.000
_cell.length_b   1.000
_cell.length_c   1.000
_cell.angle_alpha   90.00
_cell.angle_beta   90.00
_cell.angle_gamma   90.00
#
_symmetry.space_group_name_H-M   'P 1'
#
loop_
_entity.id
_entity.type
_entity.pdbx_description
1 polymer ?
#
loop_
_entity_poly.entity_id
_entity_poly.type
_entity_poly.pdbx_seq_one_letter_code
_entity_poly.pdbx_strand_id
1 'polypeptide(L)'
;RSFSRSNSSSGIGDSMDSATSKEQKQREYTTLGLPIVGGVSAEFFNVKKVAQTDYNSFVGSISALLAKIVEIRQLVSQCGKNDKDGKFIREMNHFLENAEKEMQLVSEEQTRVMQLVKRTTDYYQGGASKDSAGEQPLYLFVIVKDFLGMVDQACIDITRNMQKKKIPKAKS
;
A
#
# COMPACT_ATOMS: atom_id res chain seq x y z
N ARG A 1 -66.24 -10.40 -37.51
CA ARG A 1 -67.14 -10.91 -36.44
C ARG A 1 -66.44 -10.68 -35.11
N SER A 2 -67.09 -9.99 -34.19
CA SER A 2 -66.56 -9.65 -32.87
C SER A 2 -66.66 -10.85 -31.92
N PHE A 3 -65.71 -10.98 -31.00
CA PHE A 3 -65.97 -11.58 -29.68
C PHE A 3 -65.25 -10.78 -28.60
N SER A 4 -65.95 -10.55 -27.49
CA SER A 4 -65.56 -9.64 -26.41
C SER A 4 -65.14 -10.40 -25.15
N ARG A 5 -64.31 -9.75 -24.33
CA ARG A 5 -64.38 -9.60 -22.84
C ARG A 5 -65.30 -10.60 -22.07
N SER A 6 -64.94 -11.21 -20.94
CA SER A 6 -64.00 -10.86 -19.85
C SER A 6 -63.32 -12.16 -19.30
N ASN A 7 -62.67 -12.29 -18.11
CA ASN A 7 -62.53 -11.43 -16.92
C ASN A 7 -61.24 -11.74 -16.09
N SER A 8 -61.09 -11.05 -14.96
CA SER A 8 -60.09 -11.20 -13.88
C SER A 8 -60.23 -12.50 -13.05
N SER A 9 -59.20 -13.01 -12.35
CA SER A 9 -58.62 -12.39 -11.14
C SER A 9 -57.50 -13.25 -10.50
N SER A 10 -56.83 -12.70 -9.47
CA SER A 10 -55.73 -13.27 -8.66
C SER A 10 -54.35 -13.37 -9.36
N GLY A 11 -53.23 -13.01 -8.74
CA GLY A 11 -53.04 -12.44 -7.40
C GLY A 11 -51.86 -11.47 -7.33
N ILE A 12 -51.99 -10.46 -6.47
CA ILE A 12 -50.88 -9.59 -6.04
C ILE A 12 -49.98 -10.45 -5.14
N GLY A 13 -48.82 -10.89 -5.64
CA GLY A 13 -47.92 -11.78 -4.89
C GLY A 13 -46.43 -11.51 -5.11
N ASP A 14 -46.01 -11.28 -6.36
CA ASP A 14 -44.60 -11.40 -6.77
C ASP A 14 -43.67 -10.26 -6.29
N SER A 15 -44.23 -9.08 -5.97
CA SER A 15 -43.42 -7.94 -5.49
C SER A 15 -42.87 -8.16 -4.07
N MET A 16 -43.59 -8.89 -3.22
CA MET A 16 -43.23 -9.09 -1.80
C MET A 16 -41.98 -9.96 -1.67
N ASP A 17 -41.91 -11.04 -2.46
CA ASP A 17 -40.85 -12.05 -2.40
C ASP A 17 -39.52 -11.55 -3.00
N SER A 18 -39.60 -10.65 -3.99
CA SER A 18 -38.42 -9.94 -4.50
C SER A 18 -37.78 -8.99 -3.48
N ALA A 19 -38.57 -8.46 -2.53
CA ALA A 19 -38.11 -7.51 -1.51
C ALA A 19 -37.47 -8.25 -0.32
N THR A 20 -38.12 -9.29 0.19
CA THR A 20 -37.57 -10.17 1.24
C THR A 20 -36.24 -10.80 0.82
N SER A 21 -36.14 -11.24 -0.44
CA SER A 21 -34.90 -11.76 -1.05
C SER A 21 -33.77 -10.71 -1.08
N LYS A 22 -34.06 -9.48 -1.51
CA LYS A 22 -33.07 -8.38 -1.52
C LYS A 22 -32.59 -8.01 -0.11
N GLU A 23 -33.51 -7.93 0.85
CA GLU A 23 -33.15 -7.67 2.25
C GLU A 23 -32.32 -8.80 2.85
N GLN A 24 -32.64 -10.05 2.55
CA GLN A 24 -31.87 -11.21 2.98
C GLN A 24 -30.44 -11.18 2.44
N LYS A 25 -30.30 -10.92 1.12
CA LYS A 25 -29.00 -10.77 0.48
C LYS A 25 -28.19 -9.60 1.07
N GLN A 26 -28.84 -8.48 1.38
CA GLN A 26 -28.20 -7.35 2.07
C GLN A 26 -27.75 -7.74 3.49
N ARG A 27 -28.57 -8.48 4.25
CA ARG A 27 -28.19 -9.00 5.57
C ARG A 27 -26.97 -9.91 5.47
N GLU A 28 -26.91 -10.80 4.49
CA GLU A 28 -25.79 -11.71 4.24
C GLU A 28 -24.50 -10.94 3.88
N TYR A 29 -24.55 -10.03 2.89
CA TYR A 29 -23.40 -9.19 2.54
C TYR A 29 -22.87 -8.39 3.74
N THR A 30 -23.75 -7.88 4.59
CA THR A 30 -23.33 -7.05 5.72
C THR A 30 -22.90 -7.86 6.95
N THR A 31 -23.36 -9.11 7.10
CA THR A 31 -23.01 -9.97 8.24
C THR A 31 -21.78 -10.84 7.95
N LEU A 32 -21.61 -11.29 6.71
CA LEU A 32 -20.53 -12.19 6.29
C LEU A 32 -19.46 -11.46 5.48
N GLY A 33 -19.87 -10.58 4.55
CA GLY A 33 -18.94 -9.86 3.66
C GLY A 33 -18.23 -8.69 4.33
N LEU A 34 -18.95 -7.87 5.12
CA LEU A 34 -18.39 -6.66 5.73
C LEU A 34 -17.18 -6.93 6.65
N PRO A 35 -17.19 -7.97 7.52
CA PRO A 35 -16.01 -8.30 8.33
C PRO A 35 -14.79 -8.69 7.48
N ILE A 36 -15.00 -9.37 6.35
CA ILE A 36 -13.93 -9.76 5.42
C ILE A 36 -13.33 -8.52 4.76
N VAL A 37 -14.18 -7.63 4.23
CA VAL A 37 -13.75 -6.38 3.58
C VAL A 37 -13.01 -5.46 4.56
N GLY A 38 -13.52 -5.31 5.79
CA GLY A 38 -12.84 -4.55 6.85
C GLY A 38 -11.53 -5.18 7.34
N GLY A 39 -11.34 -6.49 7.12
CA GLY A 39 -10.07 -7.18 7.41
C GLY A 39 -8.95 -6.86 6.41
N VAL A 40 -9.28 -6.54 5.15
CA VAL A 40 -8.29 -6.33 4.06
C VAL A 40 -7.24 -5.28 4.44
N SER A 41 -7.63 -4.23 5.17
CA SER A 41 -6.73 -3.15 5.58
C SER A 41 -5.59 -3.60 6.50
N ALA A 42 -5.72 -4.74 7.19
CA ALA A 42 -4.64 -5.31 8.01
C ALA A 42 -3.55 -6.01 7.18
N GLU A 43 -3.93 -6.72 6.12
CA GLU A 43 -3.02 -7.47 5.22
C GLU A 43 -1.99 -6.56 4.52
N PHE A 44 -2.31 -5.27 4.39
CA PHE A 44 -1.50 -4.26 3.72
C PHE A 44 -0.62 -3.42 4.67
N PHE A 45 -0.32 -3.90 5.89
CA PHE A 45 0.53 -3.18 6.86
C PHE A 45 1.86 -2.68 6.26
N ASN A 46 2.56 -3.52 5.48
CA ASN A 46 3.83 -3.14 4.85
C ASN A 46 3.65 -2.03 3.80
N VAL A 47 2.52 -1.99 3.08
CA VAL A 47 2.18 -0.89 2.16
C VAL A 47 2.01 0.42 2.92
N LYS A 48 1.33 0.39 4.07
CA LYS A 48 1.17 1.57 4.94
C LYS A 48 2.51 2.11 5.45
N LYS A 49 3.45 1.21 5.81
CA LYS A 49 4.82 1.56 6.23
C LYS A 49 5.63 2.18 5.08
N VAL A 50 5.59 1.58 3.89
CA VAL A 50 6.31 2.10 2.71
C VAL A 50 5.75 3.46 2.27
N ALA A 51 4.43 3.65 2.35
CA ALA A 51 3.76 4.93 2.06
C ALA A 51 4.12 6.08 3.02
N GLN A 52 4.82 5.81 4.11
CA GLN A 52 5.34 6.80 5.07
C GLN A 52 6.86 7.00 4.96
N THR A 53 7.54 6.25 4.09
CA THR A 53 9.00 6.30 3.93
C THR A 53 9.39 7.47 3.03
N ASP A 54 10.26 8.36 3.52
CA ASP A 54 10.94 9.34 2.69
C ASP A 54 12.04 8.64 1.86
N TYR A 55 11.68 8.28 0.62
CA TYR A 55 12.60 7.66 -0.33
C TYR A 55 13.78 8.56 -0.67
N ASN A 56 13.59 9.88 -0.76
CA ASN A 56 14.65 10.80 -1.15
C ASN A 56 15.70 10.95 -0.04
N SER A 57 15.27 10.99 1.23
CA SER A 57 16.16 10.93 2.38
C SER A 57 16.92 9.60 2.47
N PHE A 58 16.25 8.47 2.18
CA PHE A 58 16.91 7.15 2.13
C PHE A 58 18.00 7.08 1.05
N VAL A 59 17.71 7.49 -0.18
CA VAL A 59 18.70 7.53 -1.27
C VAL A 59 19.81 8.55 -1.00
N GLY A 60 19.48 9.72 -0.45
CA GLY A 60 20.45 10.71 -0.01
C GLY A 60 21.42 10.15 1.03
N SER A 61 20.94 9.31 1.95
CA SER A 61 21.76 8.63 2.96
C SER A 61 22.73 7.62 2.33
N ILE A 62 22.30 6.86 1.32
CA ILE A 62 23.18 5.95 0.55
C ILE A 62 24.29 6.74 -0.14
N SER A 63 23.94 7.81 -0.86
CA SER A 63 24.90 8.69 -1.53
C SER A 63 25.88 9.35 -0.56
N ALA A 64 25.41 9.78 0.62
CA ALA A 64 26.25 10.36 1.65
C ALA A 64 27.24 9.35 2.25
N LEU A 65 26.82 8.11 2.49
CA LEU A 65 27.70 7.03 2.97
C LEU A 65 28.77 6.69 1.93
N LEU A 66 28.41 6.56 0.65
CA LEU A 66 29.36 6.34 -0.44
C LEU A 66 30.39 7.47 -0.53
N ALA A 67 29.96 8.73 -0.46
CA ALA A 67 30.86 9.88 -0.45
C ALA A 67 31.82 9.86 0.76
N LYS A 68 31.32 9.53 1.96
CA LYS A 68 32.14 9.44 3.18
C LYS A 68 33.17 8.32 3.12
N ILE A 69 32.86 7.18 2.50
CA ILE A 69 33.83 6.11 2.27
C ILE A 69 34.99 6.61 1.39
N VAL A 70 34.70 7.34 0.31
CA VAL A 70 35.73 7.93 -0.57
C VAL A 70 36.58 8.98 0.17
N GLU A 71 35.96 9.87 0.95
CA GLU A 71 36.67 10.83 1.81
C GLU A 71 37.61 10.13 2.79
N ILE A 72 37.13 9.11 3.52
CA ILE A 72 37.92 8.37 4.50
C ILE A 72 39.09 7.64 3.82
N ARG A 73 38.87 7.02 2.64
CA ARG A 73 39.96 6.41 1.85
C ARG A 73 41.04 7.43 1.49
N GLN A 74 40.65 8.65 1.11
CA GLN A 74 41.60 9.72 0.80
C GLN A 74 42.35 10.23 2.04
N LEU A 75 41.73 10.21 3.23
CA LEU A 75 42.40 10.54 4.49
C LEU A 75 43.37 9.44 4.94
N VAL A 76 42.97 8.17 4.82
CA VAL A 76 43.82 7.01 5.16
C VAL A 76 45.10 6.99 4.32
N SER A 77 45.01 7.25 3.02
CA SER A 77 46.21 7.30 2.15
C SER A 77 47.19 8.42 2.53
N GLN A 78 46.72 9.51 3.14
CA GLN A 78 47.56 10.60 3.67
C GLN A 78 48.21 10.25 5.01
N CYS A 79 47.57 9.41 5.84
CA CYS A 79 48.07 9.01 7.16
C CYS A 79 49.31 8.10 7.13
N GLY A 80 49.64 7.47 5.99
CA GLY A 80 50.70 6.46 5.89
C GLY A 80 52.12 6.92 6.26
N LYS A 81 52.37 8.24 6.39
CA LYS A 81 53.65 8.78 6.88
C LYS A 81 53.82 8.72 8.40
N ASN A 82 52.73 8.58 9.15
CA ASN A 82 52.72 8.67 10.62
C ASN A 82 52.46 7.32 11.31
N ASP A 83 51.91 6.33 10.61
CA ASP A 83 51.63 4.99 11.15
C ASP A 83 52.88 4.09 11.07
N LYS A 84 53.74 4.20 12.09
CA LYS A 84 55.04 3.49 12.15
C LYS A 84 54.93 1.97 12.06
N ASP A 85 53.84 1.39 12.56
CA ASP A 85 53.62 -0.06 12.56
C ASP A 85 52.70 -0.51 11.40
N GLY A 86 52.19 0.43 10.60
CA GLY A 86 51.21 0.24 9.54
C GLY A 86 49.88 -0.37 10.00
N LYS A 87 49.62 -0.44 11.31
CA LYS A 87 48.48 -1.18 11.86
C LYS A 87 47.17 -0.46 11.61
N PHE A 88 47.13 0.86 11.83
CA PHE A 88 45.93 1.66 11.58
C PHE A 88 45.55 1.63 10.09
N ILE A 89 46.53 1.77 9.19
CA ILE A 89 46.31 1.70 7.74
C ILE A 89 45.77 0.32 7.33
N ARG A 90 46.32 -0.78 7.86
CA ARG A 90 45.84 -2.15 7.56
C ARG A 90 44.38 -2.36 7.99
N GLU A 91 44.06 -2.06 9.25
CA GLU A 91 42.69 -2.22 9.77
C GLU A 91 41.69 -1.34 9.01
N MET A 92 42.08 -0.11 8.66
CA MET A 92 41.17 0.82 8.00
C MET A 92 41.00 0.55 6.50
N ASN A 93 42.00 0.00 5.82
CA ASN A 93 41.81 -0.56 4.48
C ASN A 93 40.81 -1.75 4.52
N HIS A 94 40.96 -2.67 5.48
CA HIS A 94 40.03 -3.80 5.62
C HIS A 94 38.60 -3.34 5.93
N PHE A 95 38.43 -2.36 6.82
CA PHE A 95 37.13 -1.73 7.09
C PHE A 95 36.51 -1.12 5.82
N LEU A 96 37.28 -0.32 5.06
CA LEU A 96 36.81 0.32 3.84
C LEU A 96 36.44 -0.69 2.74
N GLU A 97 37.25 -1.75 2.55
CA GLU A 97 36.94 -2.82 1.60
C GLU A 97 35.62 -3.55 1.94
N ASN A 98 35.33 -3.75 3.23
CA ASN A 98 34.09 -4.37 3.65
C ASN A 98 32.91 -3.40 3.51
N ALA A 99 33.08 -2.14 3.93
CA ALA A 99 32.06 -1.11 3.78
C ALA A 99 31.66 -0.89 2.31
N GLU A 100 32.60 -0.95 1.37
CA GLU A 100 32.31 -0.82 -0.06
C GLU A 100 31.52 -2.00 -0.62
N LYS A 101 31.85 -3.24 -0.21
CA LYS A 101 31.08 -4.43 -0.60
C LYS A 101 29.64 -4.34 -0.10
N GLU A 102 29.44 -3.97 1.16
CA GLU A 102 28.09 -3.78 1.74
C GLU A 102 27.33 -2.65 1.02
N MET A 103 27.96 -1.50 0.75
CA MET A 103 27.32 -0.40 0.03
C MET A 103 27.01 -0.73 -1.45
N GLN A 104 27.82 -1.58 -2.09
CA GLN A 104 27.52 -2.13 -3.41
C GLN A 104 26.27 -3.00 -3.36
N LEU A 105 26.19 -3.96 -2.42
CA LEU A 105 25.02 -4.83 -2.24
C LEU A 105 23.74 -4.03 -1.96
N VAL A 106 23.82 -2.98 -1.12
CA VAL A 106 22.70 -2.05 -0.85
C VAL A 106 22.24 -1.35 -2.14
N SER A 107 23.17 -0.90 -2.98
CA SER A 107 22.86 -0.19 -4.23
C SER A 107 22.25 -1.12 -5.30
N GLU A 108 22.72 -2.36 -5.37
CA GLU A 108 22.18 -3.40 -6.25
C GLU A 108 20.76 -3.80 -5.82
N GLU A 109 20.55 -4.04 -4.52
CA GLU A 109 19.22 -4.37 -3.97
C GLU A 109 18.24 -3.20 -4.08
N GLN A 110 18.67 -1.95 -3.84
CA GLN A 110 17.85 -0.76 -4.12
C GLN A 110 17.39 -0.77 -5.58
N THR A 111 18.30 -0.98 -6.53
CA THR A 111 17.99 -1.03 -7.97
C THR A 111 16.97 -2.13 -8.28
N ARG A 112 17.18 -3.34 -7.74
CA ARG A 112 16.28 -4.49 -7.93
C ARG A 112 14.88 -4.25 -7.35
N VAL A 113 14.79 -3.69 -6.14
CA VAL A 113 13.53 -3.34 -5.49
C VAL A 113 12.80 -2.24 -6.26
N MET A 114 13.48 -1.20 -6.72
CA MET A 114 12.84 -0.12 -7.48
C MET A 114 12.36 -0.58 -8.86
N GLN A 115 13.00 -1.55 -9.49
CA GLN A 115 12.47 -2.21 -10.70
C GLN A 115 11.19 -3.03 -10.42
N LEU A 116 11.06 -3.63 -9.23
CA LEU A 116 9.81 -4.29 -8.80
C LEU A 116 8.71 -3.26 -8.56
N VAL A 117 9.00 -2.20 -7.81
CA VAL A 117 8.06 -1.09 -7.55
C VAL A 117 7.55 -0.51 -8.87
N LYS A 118 8.45 -0.22 -9.82
CA LYS A 118 8.08 0.28 -11.14
C LYS A 118 7.13 -0.67 -11.87
N ARG A 119 7.46 -1.97 -11.99
CA ARG A 119 6.60 -2.95 -12.69
C ARG A 119 5.21 -3.09 -12.05
N THR A 120 5.12 -3.01 -10.72
CA THR A 120 3.84 -2.99 -10.00
C THR A 120 3.05 -1.73 -10.31
N THR A 121 3.69 -0.56 -10.34
CA THR A 121 3.07 0.71 -10.71
C THR A 121 2.58 0.71 -12.17
N ASP A 122 3.41 0.26 -13.10
CA ASP A 122 3.07 0.12 -14.53
C ASP A 122 1.82 -0.77 -14.72
N TYR A 123 1.70 -1.87 -13.96
CA TYR A 123 0.54 -2.77 -13.99
C TYR A 123 -0.77 -2.09 -13.57
N TYR A 124 -0.76 -1.31 -12.48
CA TYR A 124 -1.99 -0.64 -11.99
C TYR A 124 -2.31 0.66 -12.72
N GLN A 125 -1.34 1.32 -13.36
CA GLN A 125 -1.56 2.57 -14.11
C GLN A 125 -1.92 2.36 -15.58
N GLY A 126 -1.87 1.13 -16.12
CA GLY A 126 -2.38 0.82 -17.46
C GLY A 126 -1.69 1.57 -18.61
N GLY A 127 -0.46 2.05 -18.40
CA GLY A 127 0.28 2.89 -19.34
C GLY A 127 -0.08 4.38 -19.35
N ALA A 128 -0.91 4.86 -18.41
CA ALA A 128 -1.34 6.26 -18.35
C ALA A 128 -0.27 7.19 -17.72
N SER A 129 0.32 8.05 -18.56
CA SER A 129 1.27 9.13 -18.21
C SER A 129 2.61 8.69 -17.60
N LYS A 130 3.69 8.89 -18.37
CA LYS A 130 5.07 8.59 -17.97
C LYS A 130 5.65 9.60 -16.96
N ASP A 131 4.96 10.72 -16.80
CA ASP A 131 5.50 11.94 -16.18
C ASP A 131 5.31 11.98 -14.66
N SER A 132 4.28 11.30 -14.12
CA SER A 132 4.02 11.25 -12.66
C SER A 132 4.81 10.15 -11.94
N ALA A 133 5.10 9.03 -12.61
CA ALA A 133 5.89 7.93 -12.05
C ALA A 133 7.39 8.25 -11.91
N GLY A 134 7.88 9.29 -12.60
CA GLY A 134 9.28 9.73 -12.54
C GLY A 134 9.63 10.53 -11.27
N GLU A 135 8.67 11.28 -10.72
CA GLU A 135 8.93 12.24 -9.63
C GLU A 135 8.66 11.67 -8.22
N GLN A 136 7.78 10.67 -8.09
CA GLN A 136 7.41 10.07 -6.79
C GLN A 136 7.42 8.53 -6.84
N PRO A 137 8.59 7.89 -6.63
CA PRO A 137 8.74 6.45 -6.85
C PRO A 137 7.88 5.55 -5.96
N LEU A 138 7.37 6.06 -4.82
CA LEU A 138 6.51 5.31 -3.89
C LEU A 138 5.02 5.73 -3.94
N TYR A 139 4.61 6.57 -4.90
CA TYR A 139 3.26 7.15 -4.95
C TYR A 139 2.13 6.11 -4.97
N LEU A 140 2.32 4.96 -5.64
CA LEU A 140 1.36 3.86 -5.64
C LEU A 140 1.00 3.39 -4.21
N PHE A 141 1.99 3.30 -3.32
CA PHE A 141 1.77 2.87 -1.94
C PHE A 141 0.92 3.89 -1.17
N VAL A 142 1.08 5.19 -1.46
CA VAL A 142 0.26 6.28 -0.90
C VAL A 142 -1.20 6.12 -1.33
N ILE A 143 -1.45 5.96 -2.64
CA ILE A 143 -2.80 5.72 -3.19
C ILE A 143 -3.47 4.52 -2.50
N VAL A 144 -2.77 3.39 -2.41
CA VAL A 144 -3.33 2.16 -1.80
C VAL A 144 -3.58 2.37 -0.31
N LYS A 145 -2.67 3.01 0.43
CA LYS A 145 -2.85 3.34 1.85
C LYS A 145 -4.07 4.24 2.09
N ASP A 146 -4.27 5.28 1.27
CA ASP A 146 -5.42 6.18 1.38
C ASP A 146 -6.74 5.50 0.96
N PHE A 147 -6.71 4.67 -0.10
CA PHE A 147 -7.86 3.85 -0.51
C PHE A 147 -8.32 2.91 0.61
N LEU A 148 -7.38 2.20 1.27
CA LEU A 148 -7.71 1.33 2.40
C LEU A 148 -8.33 2.10 3.57
N GLY A 149 -7.85 3.32 3.84
CA GLY A 149 -8.48 4.21 4.84
C GLY A 149 -9.93 4.58 4.48
N MET A 150 -10.24 4.80 3.20
CA MET A 150 -11.62 5.01 2.74
C MET A 150 -12.48 3.75 2.88
N VAL A 151 -11.92 2.56 2.61
CA VAL A 151 -12.61 1.27 2.81
C VAL A 151 -12.93 1.02 4.29
N ASP A 152 -11.97 1.27 5.19
CA ASP A 152 -12.17 1.16 6.64
C ASP A 152 -13.30 2.07 7.12
N GLN A 153 -13.28 3.34 6.70
CA GLN A 153 -14.30 4.32 7.05
C GLN A 153 -15.68 3.91 6.53
N ALA A 154 -15.77 3.43 5.29
CA ALA A 154 -17.03 2.91 4.73
C ALA A 154 -17.57 1.72 5.54
N CYS A 155 -16.70 0.79 5.98
CA CYS A 155 -17.10 -0.35 6.80
C CYS A 155 -17.63 0.07 8.18
N ILE A 156 -16.99 1.07 8.80
CA ILE A 156 -17.45 1.67 10.06
C ILE A 156 -18.83 2.30 9.89
N ASP A 157 -19.05 3.08 8.82
CA ASP A 157 -20.32 3.78 8.61
C ASP A 157 -21.47 2.85 8.23
N ILE A 158 -21.22 1.79 7.46
CA ILE A 158 -22.20 0.73 7.21
C ILE A 158 -22.61 0.07 8.54
N THR A 159 -21.64 -0.33 9.37
CA THR A 159 -21.88 -0.95 10.68
C THR A 159 -22.71 -0.04 11.61
N ARG A 160 -22.32 1.24 11.70
CA ARG A 160 -23.02 2.28 12.47
C ARG A 160 -24.46 2.47 11.98
N ASN A 161 -24.69 2.44 10.67
CA ASN A 161 -26.02 2.58 10.09
C ASN A 161 -26.90 1.34 10.30
N MET A 162 -26.34 0.12 10.38
CA MET A 162 -27.08 -1.07 10.82
C MET A 162 -27.54 -0.95 12.27
N GLN A 163 -26.66 -0.50 13.18
CA GLN A 163 -26.99 -0.34 14.59
C GLN A 163 -28.14 0.66 14.78
N LYS A 164 -28.08 1.82 14.10
CA LYS A 164 -29.18 2.82 14.08
C LYS A 164 -30.51 2.24 13.59
N LYS A 165 -30.51 1.33 12.60
CA LYS A 165 -31.73 0.66 12.11
C LYS A 165 -32.32 -0.38 13.08
N LYS A 166 -31.53 -0.88 14.05
CA LYS A 166 -31.99 -1.87 15.04
C LYS A 166 -32.66 -1.24 16.27
N ILE A 167 -32.53 0.08 16.49
CA ILE A 167 -33.20 0.78 17.59
C ILE A 167 -34.62 1.13 17.14
N PRO A 168 -35.69 0.60 17.77
CA PRO A 168 -37.05 1.01 17.45
C PRO A 168 -37.24 2.48 17.86
N LYS A 169 -37.85 3.28 16.99
CA LYS A 169 -38.39 4.58 17.44
C LYS A 169 -39.50 4.28 18.46
N ALA A 170 -39.26 4.60 19.72
CA ALA A 170 -40.31 4.60 20.74
C ALA A 170 -41.43 5.53 20.25
N LYS A 171 -42.66 5.02 20.18
CA LYS A 171 -43.83 5.84 19.87
C LYS A 171 -44.13 6.68 21.11
N SER A 172 -44.11 7.99 20.95
CA SER A 172 -44.71 8.94 21.88
C SER A 172 -46.19 9.12 21.58
#